data_AF-A0A368MKY6-F1
#
_entry.id   AF-A0A368MKY6-F1
#
_cell.length_a   1.000
_cell.length_b   1.000
_cell.length_c   1.000
_cell.angle_alpha   90.00
_cell.angle_beta   90.00
_cell.angle_gamma   90.00
#
_symmetry.space_group_name_H-M   'P 1'
#
loop_
_entity.id
_entity.type
_entity.pdbx_description
1 polymer ?
#
loop_
_entity_poly.entity_id
_entity_poly.type
_entity_poly.pdbx_seq_one_letter_code
_entity_poly.pdbx_strand_id
1 'polypeptide(L)'
;MKISTRFSLTNLLLIFSLFIFGGLQSYSQCSITDISSNNESICNDNGTPTVTTDDTFTADITVIFSDALTTGTLDLTGDGTASVSVSGLTSPHTFVGVTLPANGSDISLTATFSDDVTCIFTNNTVTTAPFECSDDVCPDIIPPGNPTAPLTSAEVTFDIDNPGDNSLPAT
;
A
#
# COMPACT_ATOMS: atom_id res chain seq x y z
N MET A 1 55.95 -19.39 52.62
CA MET A 1 54.83 -18.69 53.28
C MET A 1 53.55 -19.35 52.81
N LYS A 2 52.87 -20.06 53.71
CA LYS A 2 51.72 -20.94 53.41
C LYS A 2 50.46 -20.15 53.74
N ILE A 3 49.71 -19.70 52.74
CA ILE A 3 48.41 -19.04 52.93
C ILE A 3 47.32 -20.06 52.65
N SER A 4 46.70 -20.50 53.74
CA SER A 4 45.50 -21.31 53.79
C SER A 4 44.33 -20.36 54.00
N THR A 5 43.41 -20.26 53.05
CA THR A 5 42.12 -19.60 53.24
C THR A 5 41.01 -20.61 53.01
N ARG A 6 40.33 -20.98 54.10
CA ARG A 6 39.17 -21.87 54.11
C ARG A 6 37.97 -21.12 53.54
N PHE A 7 37.38 -21.64 52.47
CA PHE A 7 36.14 -21.13 51.89
C PHE A 7 34.97 -21.72 52.69
N SER A 8 34.30 -20.88 53.50
CA SER A 8 33.17 -21.29 54.35
C SER A 8 31.88 -21.31 53.53
N LEU A 9 31.18 -22.46 53.54
CA LEU A 9 29.93 -22.73 52.79
C LEU A 9 28.71 -21.87 53.18
N THR A 10 28.85 -20.90 54.08
CA THR A 10 27.73 -20.12 54.62
C THR A 10 27.27 -18.96 53.72
N ASN A 11 27.96 -18.65 52.63
CA ASN A 11 27.63 -17.55 51.69
C ASN A 11 27.20 -18.04 50.29
N LEU A 12 26.52 -19.18 50.21
CA LEU A 12 25.97 -19.69 48.94
C LEU A 12 24.45 -19.42 48.78
N LEU A 13 23.80 -18.79 49.77
CA LEU A 13 22.33 -18.68 49.82
C LEU A 13 21.75 -17.31 49.43
N LEU A 14 22.56 -16.35 48.95
CA LEU A 14 22.11 -14.98 48.65
C LEU A 14 22.36 -14.50 47.22
N ILE A 15 22.70 -15.40 46.30
CA ILE A 15 22.80 -15.09 44.85
C ILE A 15 21.67 -15.74 44.04
N PHE A 16 20.59 -16.16 44.71
CA PHE A 16 19.44 -16.85 44.09
C PHE A 16 18.22 -15.94 43.88
N SER A 17 18.40 -14.62 43.87
CA SER A 17 17.29 -13.66 43.71
C SER A 17 17.68 -12.45 42.85
N LEU A 18 18.06 -12.68 41.57
CA LEU A 18 17.69 -11.76 40.46
C LEU A 18 18.05 -12.33 39.07
N PHE A 19 17.66 -13.56 38.74
CA PHE A 19 17.53 -14.02 37.34
C PHE A 19 16.38 -15.03 37.24
N ILE A 20 15.19 -14.59 37.64
CA ILE A 20 13.92 -15.19 37.19
C ILE A 20 13.37 -14.22 36.15
N PHE A 21 12.87 -14.75 35.03
CA PHE A 21 12.55 -14.10 33.75
C PHE A 21 13.71 -13.96 32.75
N GLY A 22 14.58 -14.97 32.70
CA GLY A 22 15.06 -15.46 31.41
C GLY A 22 13.94 -16.24 30.74
N GLY A 23 12.87 -15.55 30.33
CA GLY A 23 11.90 -16.16 29.42
C GLY A 23 12.67 -16.66 28.21
N LEU A 24 12.47 -17.91 27.81
CA LEU A 24 12.87 -18.37 26.49
C LEU A 24 12.10 -17.51 25.49
N GLN A 25 12.64 -16.33 25.15
CA GLN A 25 12.15 -15.57 24.03
C GLN A 25 12.51 -16.40 22.81
N SER A 26 11.55 -17.21 22.36
CA SER A 26 11.49 -17.67 20.98
C SER A 26 11.23 -16.40 20.17
N TYR A 27 12.30 -15.67 19.86
CA TYR A 27 12.23 -14.63 18.86
C TYR A 27 11.95 -15.39 17.57
N SER A 28 10.70 -15.38 17.12
CA SER A 28 10.40 -15.84 15.79
C SER A 28 11.14 -14.89 14.87
N GLN A 29 12.26 -15.33 14.31
CA GLN A 29 13.07 -14.50 13.43
C GLN A 29 12.46 -14.52 12.04
N CYS A 30 11.16 -14.24 11.90
CA CYS A 30 10.59 -14.09 10.58
C CYS A 30 11.05 -12.75 9.99
N SER A 31 11.21 -12.73 8.67
CA SER A 31 11.64 -11.55 7.94
C SER A 31 10.89 -11.49 6.63
N ILE A 32 10.26 -10.35 6.34
CA ILE A 32 9.68 -10.05 5.04
C ILE A 32 10.59 -9.02 4.39
N THR A 33 11.08 -9.31 3.18
CA THR A 33 12.15 -8.54 2.54
C THR A 33 11.71 -7.80 1.30
N ASP A 34 10.64 -8.26 0.64
CA ASP A 34 10.17 -7.64 -0.60
C ASP A 34 8.67 -7.88 -0.81
N ILE A 35 8.03 -6.89 -1.45
CA ILE A 35 6.69 -6.97 -2.02
C ILE A 35 6.77 -6.37 -3.42
N SER A 36 6.42 -7.16 -4.42
CA SER A 36 6.45 -6.76 -5.84
C SER A 36 5.15 -7.12 -6.56
N SER A 37 4.81 -6.32 -7.59
CA SER A 37 3.66 -6.53 -8.47
C SER A 37 4.10 -7.15 -9.80
N ASN A 38 3.22 -7.96 -10.39
CA ASN A 38 3.33 -8.43 -11.77
C ASN A 38 1.92 -8.68 -12.36
N ASN A 39 1.82 -8.90 -13.67
CA ASN A 39 0.58 -9.29 -14.35
C ASN A 39 -0.59 -8.32 -14.09
N GLU A 40 -0.30 -7.02 -14.18
CA GLU A 40 -1.27 -5.94 -13.98
C GLU A 40 -2.30 -5.92 -15.12
N SER A 41 -3.59 -5.96 -14.78
CA SER A 41 -4.66 -5.83 -15.75
C SER A 41 -4.87 -4.38 -16.16
N ILE A 42 -5.64 -4.19 -17.23
CA ILE A 42 -6.23 -2.88 -17.53
C ILE A 42 -7.22 -2.47 -16.42
N CYS A 43 -7.54 -1.17 -16.38
CA CYS A 43 -8.60 -0.64 -15.53
C CYS A 43 -9.97 -1.25 -15.90
N ASN A 44 -10.76 -1.52 -14.87
CA ASN A 44 -12.12 -2.01 -14.91
C ASN A 44 -13.01 -0.96 -14.24
N ASP A 45 -13.96 -0.43 -15.00
CA ASP A 45 -14.92 0.58 -14.59
C ASP A 45 -16.06 0.01 -13.72
N ASN A 46 -16.04 -1.28 -13.37
CA ASN A 46 -17.10 -1.97 -12.63
C ASN A 46 -18.52 -1.79 -13.23
N GLY A 47 -18.60 -1.45 -14.52
CA GLY A 47 -19.85 -1.12 -15.22
C GLY A 47 -20.45 0.24 -14.84
N THR A 48 -19.69 1.12 -14.18
CA THR A 48 -20.10 2.45 -13.72
C THR A 48 -19.29 3.54 -14.44
N PRO A 49 -19.55 3.81 -15.73
CA PRO A 49 -18.70 4.68 -16.57
C PRO A 49 -18.59 6.14 -16.12
N THR A 50 -19.37 6.52 -15.11
CA THR A 50 -19.41 7.87 -14.56
C THR A 50 -18.98 7.97 -13.09
N VAL A 51 -18.43 6.88 -12.52
CA VAL A 51 -18.06 6.81 -11.11
C VAL A 51 -16.59 6.44 -11.03
N THR A 52 -15.72 7.45 -10.93
CA THR A 52 -14.26 7.23 -10.89
C THR A 52 -13.78 6.54 -9.60
N THR A 53 -14.60 6.53 -8.54
CA THR A 53 -14.18 6.03 -7.22
C THR A 53 -14.25 4.51 -7.06
N ASP A 54 -14.92 3.79 -7.96
CA ASP A 54 -14.99 2.31 -7.93
C ASP A 54 -14.22 1.62 -9.05
N ASP A 55 -13.38 2.39 -9.76
CA ASP A 55 -12.46 1.87 -10.75
C ASP A 55 -11.36 1.05 -10.10
N THR A 56 -11.12 -0.13 -10.66
CA THR A 56 -10.14 -1.10 -10.13
C THR A 56 -9.28 -1.71 -11.20
N PHE A 57 -8.15 -2.28 -10.80
CA PHE A 57 -7.39 -3.21 -11.63
C PHE A 57 -6.96 -4.40 -10.76
N THR A 58 -6.42 -5.43 -11.39
CA THR A 58 -5.90 -6.62 -10.70
C THR A 58 -4.42 -6.79 -10.95
N ALA A 59 -3.69 -7.30 -9.97
CA ALA A 59 -2.29 -7.65 -10.09
C ALA A 59 -1.94 -8.88 -9.26
N ASP A 60 -0.88 -9.58 -9.65
CA ASP A 60 -0.30 -10.67 -8.88
C ASP A 60 0.77 -10.09 -7.94
N ILE A 61 0.54 -10.19 -6.62
CA ILE A 61 1.43 -9.62 -5.61
C ILE A 61 2.31 -10.72 -5.02
N THR A 62 3.61 -10.60 -5.23
CA THR A 62 4.61 -11.54 -4.71
C THR A 62 5.27 -10.99 -3.45
N VAL A 63 5.26 -11.78 -2.39
CA VAL A 63 5.91 -11.47 -1.11
C VAL A 63 7.08 -12.42 -0.90
N ILE A 64 8.27 -11.86 -0.66
CA ILE A 64 9.47 -12.61 -0.32
C ILE A 64 9.70 -12.52 1.18
N PHE A 65 9.82 -13.67 1.83
CA PHE A 65 10.08 -13.77 3.27
C PHE A 65 11.02 -14.94 3.60
N SER A 66 11.55 -14.95 4.82
CA SER A 66 12.24 -16.09 5.43
C SER A 66 11.59 -16.44 6.76
N ASP A 67 11.83 -17.69 7.20
CA ASP A 67 11.47 -18.16 8.55
C ASP A 67 9.98 -17.95 8.88
N ALA A 68 9.11 -18.35 7.94
CA ALA A 68 7.66 -18.27 8.12
C ALA A 68 7.19 -18.99 9.39
N LEU A 69 6.13 -18.44 10.00
CA LEU A 69 5.55 -18.99 11.21
C LEU A 69 4.93 -20.38 10.95
N THR A 70 4.77 -21.17 12.01
CA THR A 70 4.10 -22.48 11.93
C THR A 70 2.58 -22.39 12.12
N THR A 71 2.10 -21.25 12.60
CA THR A 71 0.68 -20.94 12.86
C THR A 71 0.33 -19.52 12.39
N GLY A 72 -0.96 -19.28 12.16
CA GLY A 72 -1.46 -17.99 11.72
C GLY A 72 -1.55 -17.86 10.19
N THR A 73 -1.50 -16.61 9.72
CA THR A 73 -1.61 -16.22 8.31
C THR A 73 -0.50 -15.26 7.91
N LEU A 74 -0.18 -15.24 6.62
CA LEU A 74 0.47 -14.11 5.97
C LEU A 74 -0.62 -13.23 5.39
N ASP A 75 -0.74 -12.01 5.91
CA ASP A 75 -1.78 -11.06 5.56
C ASP A 75 -1.20 -9.93 4.73
N LEU A 76 -1.85 -9.62 3.62
CA LEU A 76 -1.62 -8.44 2.79
C LEU A 76 -2.69 -7.39 3.11
N THR A 77 -2.26 -6.16 3.35
CA THR A 77 -3.11 -5.01 3.70
C THR A 77 -2.61 -3.74 3.00
N GLY A 78 -3.37 -2.64 3.07
CA GLY A 78 -3.07 -1.38 2.37
C GLY A 78 -4.12 -1.12 1.28
N ASP A 79 -3.66 -0.79 0.07
CA ASP A 79 -4.53 -0.57 -1.09
C ASP A 79 -5.15 -1.87 -1.63
N GLY A 80 -4.57 -3.02 -1.28
CA GLY A 80 -5.11 -4.34 -1.56
C GLY A 80 -5.16 -5.19 -0.30
N THR A 81 -6.03 -6.20 -0.31
CA THR A 81 -6.14 -7.16 0.80
C THR A 81 -6.15 -8.60 0.31
N ALA A 82 -5.42 -9.46 1.01
CA ALA A 82 -5.40 -10.90 0.79
C ALA A 82 -4.86 -11.59 2.04
N SER A 83 -5.15 -12.89 2.22
CA SER A 83 -4.62 -13.65 3.35
C SER A 83 -4.44 -15.11 2.95
N VAL A 84 -3.37 -15.73 3.45
CA VAL A 84 -3.08 -17.15 3.24
C VAL A 84 -2.60 -17.77 4.55
N SER A 85 -3.00 -19.02 4.80
CA SER A 85 -2.47 -19.76 5.96
C SER A 85 -0.97 -19.99 5.80
N VAL A 86 -0.21 -19.85 6.90
CA VAL A 86 1.21 -20.21 6.91
C VAL A 86 1.44 -21.72 6.83
N SER A 87 0.40 -22.54 7.00
CA SER A 87 0.49 -24.00 6.92
C SER A 87 0.90 -24.44 5.51
N GLY A 88 2.14 -24.90 5.37
CA GLY A 88 2.70 -25.28 4.06
C GLY A 88 3.07 -24.10 3.17
N LEU A 89 3.11 -22.89 3.73
CA LEU A 89 3.48 -21.68 3.00
C LEU A 89 4.99 -21.66 2.70
N THR A 90 5.34 -21.37 1.45
CA THR A 90 6.73 -21.29 0.98
C THR A 90 7.02 -19.91 0.41
N SER A 91 8.28 -19.47 0.53
CA SER A 91 8.75 -18.22 -0.04
C SER A 91 9.41 -18.46 -1.42
N PRO A 92 9.14 -17.60 -2.42
CA PRO A 92 8.16 -16.51 -2.41
C PRO A 92 6.72 -17.03 -2.47
N HIS A 93 5.76 -16.26 -1.92
CA HIS A 93 4.33 -16.52 -2.11
C HIS A 93 3.71 -15.43 -2.99
N THR A 94 2.85 -15.83 -3.94
CA THR A 94 2.14 -14.92 -4.82
C THR A 94 0.64 -14.97 -4.53
N PHE A 95 0.07 -13.83 -4.13
CA PHE A 95 -1.36 -13.60 -4.12
C PHE A 95 -1.80 -13.25 -5.54
N VAL A 96 -2.59 -14.14 -6.16
CA VAL A 96 -3.02 -14.00 -7.55
C VAL A 96 -4.28 -13.13 -7.63
N GLY A 97 -4.29 -12.16 -8.55
CA GLY A 97 -5.46 -11.34 -8.86
C GLY A 97 -5.96 -10.47 -7.69
N VAL A 98 -5.04 -9.86 -6.94
CA VAL A 98 -5.40 -8.89 -5.90
C VAL A 98 -6.04 -7.68 -6.57
N THR A 99 -7.25 -7.31 -6.11
CA THR A 99 -7.95 -6.11 -6.60
C THR A 99 -7.36 -4.87 -5.93
N LEU A 100 -7.01 -3.88 -6.75
CA LEU A 100 -6.34 -2.63 -6.37
C LEU A 100 -7.09 -1.43 -6.98
N PRO A 101 -7.06 -0.25 -6.34
CA PRO A 101 -7.69 0.96 -6.86
C PRO A 101 -6.98 1.48 -8.11
N ALA A 102 -7.73 1.89 -9.13
CA ALA A 102 -7.20 2.54 -10.33
C ALA A 102 -7.40 4.07 -10.23
N ASN A 103 -6.43 4.77 -9.65
CA ASN A 103 -6.51 6.22 -9.35
C ASN A 103 -5.23 6.99 -9.74
N GLY A 104 -4.33 6.36 -10.52
CA GLY A 104 -3.05 6.95 -10.92
C GLY A 104 -2.01 7.14 -9.83
N SER A 105 -2.27 6.71 -8.59
CA SER A 105 -1.36 6.85 -7.45
C SER A 105 -0.47 5.60 -7.27
N ASP A 106 0.63 5.74 -6.52
CA ASP A 106 1.45 4.59 -6.15
C ASP A 106 0.71 3.66 -5.19
N ILE A 107 0.82 2.35 -5.43
CA ILE A 107 0.21 1.30 -4.62
C ILE A 107 1.09 1.01 -3.40
N SER A 108 0.52 1.20 -2.22
CA SER A 108 1.09 0.86 -0.92
C SER A 108 0.50 -0.42 -0.36
N LEU A 109 1.38 -1.41 -0.14
CA LEU A 109 1.01 -2.70 0.45
C LEU A 109 1.89 -3.01 1.65
N THR A 110 1.27 -3.68 2.62
CA THR A 110 1.91 -4.14 3.84
C THR A 110 1.64 -5.62 4.01
N ALA A 111 2.71 -6.41 4.13
CA ALA A 111 2.65 -7.82 4.46
C ALA A 111 3.01 -8.02 5.93
N THR A 112 2.21 -8.82 6.65
CA THR A 112 2.38 -9.09 8.08
C THR A 112 2.07 -10.55 8.38
N PHE A 113 2.85 -11.19 9.26
CA PHE A 113 2.44 -12.47 9.83
C PHE A 113 1.54 -12.25 11.06
N SER A 114 0.34 -12.86 11.08
CA SER A 114 -0.67 -12.59 12.12
C SER A 114 -0.22 -12.92 13.54
N ASP A 115 0.59 -13.97 13.69
CA ASP A 115 1.03 -14.48 14.99
C ASP A 115 2.32 -13.80 15.48
N ASP A 116 2.95 -12.99 14.62
CA ASP A 116 4.04 -12.08 14.97
C ASP A 116 3.86 -10.73 14.27
N VAL A 117 3.08 -9.85 14.90
CA VAL A 117 2.77 -8.51 14.37
C VAL A 117 3.99 -7.60 14.24
N THR A 118 5.15 -7.98 14.80
CA THR A 118 6.41 -7.23 14.61
C THR A 118 7.09 -7.59 13.30
N CYS A 119 6.65 -8.69 12.69
CA CYS A 119 7.12 -9.20 11.41
C CYS A 119 6.30 -8.62 10.28
N ILE A 120 6.62 -7.37 9.97
CA ILE A 120 5.89 -6.51 9.05
C ILE A 120 6.85 -5.89 8.05
N PHE A 121 6.42 -5.78 6.81
CA PHE A 121 7.12 -5.01 5.79
C PHE A 121 6.11 -4.24 4.95
N THR A 122 6.38 -2.97 4.75
CA THR A 122 5.56 -2.06 3.93
C THR A 122 6.38 -1.59 2.74
N ASN A 123 5.84 -1.78 1.54
CA ASN A 123 6.32 -1.14 0.33
C ASN A 123 5.26 -0.13 -0.12
N ASN A 124 5.61 1.16 -0.13
CA ASN A 124 4.70 2.25 -0.49
C ASN A 124 4.62 2.50 -2.01
N THR A 125 5.47 1.85 -2.80
CA THR A 125 5.60 2.06 -4.23
C THR A 125 5.79 0.70 -4.91
N VAL A 126 4.83 -0.21 -4.70
CA VAL A 126 4.87 -1.56 -5.31
C VAL A 126 4.72 -1.47 -6.82
N THR A 127 3.83 -0.60 -7.27
CA THR A 127 3.61 -0.21 -8.67
C THR A 127 2.89 1.15 -8.70
N THR A 128 2.80 1.77 -9.87
CA THR A 128 1.97 2.95 -10.08
C THR A 128 0.65 2.49 -10.71
N ALA A 129 -0.47 2.78 -10.06
CA ALA A 129 -1.79 2.39 -10.54
C ALA A 129 -2.09 3.03 -11.91
N PRO A 130 -2.88 2.37 -12.78
CA PRO A 130 -3.49 3.05 -13.91
C PRO A 130 -4.40 4.18 -13.41
N PHE A 131 -4.59 5.20 -14.24
CA PHE A 131 -5.64 6.21 -14.02
C PHE A 131 -7.02 5.56 -14.07
N GLU A 132 -8.00 6.21 -13.43
CA GLU A 132 -9.42 5.91 -13.59
C GLU A 132 -9.79 5.80 -15.08
N CYS A 133 -10.71 4.86 -15.38
CA CYS A 133 -11.25 4.60 -16.70
C CYS A 133 -12.73 4.96 -16.83
N SER A 134 -13.37 5.34 -15.73
CA SER A 134 -14.61 6.10 -15.70
C SER A 134 -14.33 7.58 -15.94
N ASP A 135 -15.31 8.29 -16.49
CA ASP A 135 -15.28 9.75 -16.61
C ASP A 135 -16.02 10.36 -15.42
N ASP A 136 -15.62 11.52 -14.93
CA ASP A 136 -16.45 12.20 -13.94
C ASP A 136 -17.71 12.71 -14.64
N VAL A 137 -18.86 12.73 -13.93
CA VAL A 137 -19.99 13.54 -14.38
C VAL A 137 -19.60 14.99 -14.12
N CYS A 138 -18.70 15.54 -14.93
CA CYS A 138 -18.69 16.97 -15.16
C CYS A 138 -19.86 17.23 -16.11
N PRO A 139 -21.01 17.74 -15.64
CA PRO A 139 -21.95 18.29 -16.58
C PRO A 139 -21.17 19.43 -17.24
N ASP A 140 -20.84 19.27 -18.52
CA ASP A 140 -20.52 20.36 -19.41
C ASP A 140 -21.76 21.25 -19.45
N ILE A 141 -21.99 22.01 -18.38
CA ILE A 141 -22.90 23.13 -18.38
C ILE A 141 -22.15 24.18 -19.16
N ILE A 142 -22.30 24.06 -20.47
CA ILE A 142 -22.13 25.14 -21.41
C ILE A 142 -22.95 26.31 -20.84
N PRO A 143 -22.30 27.37 -20.32
CA PRO A 143 -23.03 28.48 -19.73
C PRO A 143 -24.01 29.02 -20.77
N PRO A 144 -25.23 29.40 -20.38
CA PRO A 144 -26.15 30.10 -21.28
C PRO A 144 -25.41 31.28 -21.92
N GLY A 145 -25.28 31.28 -23.25
CA GLY A 145 -24.52 32.28 -24.00
C GLY A 145 -23.25 31.77 -24.68
N ASN A 146 -22.80 30.53 -24.41
CA ASN A 146 -21.72 29.95 -25.20
C ASN A 146 -22.22 29.60 -26.61
N PRO A 147 -21.47 29.95 -27.66
CA PRO A 147 -21.86 29.66 -29.04
C PRO A 147 -21.94 28.15 -29.26
N THR A 148 -23.12 27.68 -29.66
CA THR A 148 -23.37 26.29 -30.09
C THR A 148 -23.17 26.12 -31.60
N ALA A 149 -22.99 27.23 -32.32
CA ALA A 149 -22.61 27.26 -33.72
C ALA A 149 -21.08 27.31 -33.87
N PRO A 150 -20.52 26.83 -35.00
CA PRO A 150 -19.11 27.03 -35.31
C PRO A 150 -18.77 28.52 -35.29
N LEU A 151 -17.80 28.90 -34.46
CA LEU A 151 -17.27 30.25 -34.45
C LEU A 151 -16.74 30.60 -35.84
N THR A 152 -17.24 31.68 -36.42
CA THR A 152 -16.64 32.20 -37.65
C THR A 152 -15.39 33.01 -37.30
N SER A 153 -14.47 33.19 -38.26
CA SER A 153 -13.28 34.04 -38.05
C SER A 153 -13.62 35.50 -37.71
N ALA A 154 -14.88 35.92 -37.86
CA ALA A 154 -15.36 37.26 -37.49
C ALA A 154 -15.82 37.36 -36.02
N GLU A 155 -16.06 36.24 -35.34
CA GLU A 155 -16.53 36.20 -33.94
C GLU A 155 -15.39 36.05 -32.94
N VAL A 156 -14.18 35.74 -33.43
CA VAL A 156 -12.97 35.64 -32.61
C VAL A 156 -12.10 36.85 -32.87
N THR A 157 -12.22 37.88 -32.02
CA THR A 157 -11.34 39.05 -32.06
C THR A 157 -10.27 38.91 -30.98
N PHE A 158 -9.01 38.76 -31.39
CA PHE A 158 -7.87 38.92 -30.49
C PHE A 158 -7.48 40.40 -30.48
N ASP A 159 -7.85 41.13 -29.42
CA ASP A 159 -7.38 42.50 -29.23
C ASP A 159 -5.96 42.46 -28.66
N ILE A 160 -4.97 42.70 -29.52
CA ILE A 160 -3.54 42.73 -29.15
C ILE A 160 -3.09 44.17 -28.82
N ASP A 161 -3.92 45.16 -29.13
CA ASP A 161 -3.61 46.57 -28.93
C ASP A 161 -4.11 47.09 -27.57
N ASN A 162 -5.01 46.36 -26.91
CA ASN A 162 -5.52 46.70 -25.57
C ASN A 162 -5.42 45.50 -24.59
N PRO A 163 -4.29 45.33 -23.89
CA PRO A 163 -4.05 44.19 -23.00
C PRO A 163 -4.90 44.18 -21.70
N GLY A 164 -5.95 45.00 -21.61
CA GLY A 164 -6.70 45.25 -20.37
C GLY A 164 -8.22 45.09 -20.45
N ASP A 165 -8.82 44.77 -21.60
CA ASP A 165 -10.27 44.63 -21.68
C ASP A 165 -10.72 43.16 -21.67
N ASN A 166 -10.90 42.63 -20.46
CA ASN A 166 -11.59 41.36 -20.22
C ASN A 166 -13.13 41.54 -20.13
N SER A 167 -13.72 42.55 -20.80
CA SER A 167 -15.18 42.64 -20.85
C SER A 167 -15.74 41.68 -21.91
N LEU A 168 -16.44 40.65 -21.41
CA LEU A 168 -17.34 39.81 -22.20
C LEU A 168 -18.30 40.71 -23.00
N PRO A 169 -18.49 40.48 -24.31
CA PRO A 169 -19.46 41.24 -25.08
C PRO A 169 -20.87 40.99 -24.52
N ALA A 170 -21.56 42.07 -24.15
CA ALA A 170 -22.96 42.02 -23.77
C ALA A 170 -23.83 41.91 -25.04
N THR A 171 -24.45 40.73 -25.19
CA THR A 171 -25.62 40.34 -26.03
C THR A 171 -25.62 40.74 -27.50
#